data_AF-A0A0C3B9G5-F1
#
_entry.id   AF-A0A0C3B9G5-F1
#
_cell.length_a   1.000
_cell.length_b   1.000
_cell.length_c   1.000
_cell.angle_alpha   90.00
_cell.angle_beta   90.00
_cell.angle_gamma   90.00
#
_symmetry.space_group_name_H-M   'P 1'
#
loop_
_entity.id
_entity.type
_entity.pdbx_description
1 polymer ?
#
loop_
_entity_poly.entity_id
_entity_poly.type
_entity_poly.pdbx_seq_one_letter_code
_entity_poly.pdbx_strand_id
1 'polypeptide(L)'
;LQTALQSHSGLDPLYTQVLESASHSHHFTQVLQTIIIIARPVSITGLACLLQIEGGDVIHALQGVQSIIMVPENGEQPVQLLHTSLDFLTTQACSQHLFIDPATCHLSMATNCLSAMTAHHGDIIYKIEVLHYAAWKWCHHLL
;
A
#
# COMPACT_ATOMS: atom_id res chain seq x y z
N LEU A 1 -32.28 -3.12 12.90
CA LEU A 1 -32.63 -3.47 11.51
C LEU A 1 -32.30 -2.29 10.63
N GLN A 2 -31.06 -2.23 10.12
CA GLN A 2 -30.69 -1.26 9.09
C GLN A 2 -29.79 -1.99 8.10
N THR A 3 -30.50 -2.75 7.26
CA THR A 3 -30.00 -3.50 6.13
C THR A 3 -29.49 -2.49 5.10
N ALA A 4 -28.19 -2.21 5.13
CA ALA A 4 -27.47 -1.78 3.95
C ALA A 4 -26.49 -2.91 3.64
N LEU A 5 -26.96 -3.88 2.86
CA LEU A 5 -26.08 -4.62 1.97
C LEU A 5 -25.37 -3.55 1.13
N GLN A 6 -24.21 -3.09 1.59
CA GLN A 6 -23.29 -2.42 0.69
C GLN A 6 -22.99 -3.48 -0.36
N SER A 7 -23.52 -3.22 -1.54
CA SER A 7 -23.28 -3.98 -2.75
C SER A 7 -21.75 -4.03 -2.96
N HIS A 8 -21.10 -5.02 -2.38
CA HIS A 8 -19.76 -5.47 -2.77
C HIS A 8 -19.92 -6.03 -4.17
N SER A 9 -19.79 -5.10 -5.12
CA SER A 9 -20.12 -5.19 -6.53
C SER A 9 -19.46 -6.41 -7.17
N GLY A 10 -20.06 -7.01 -8.19
CA GLY A 10 -19.51 -8.15 -8.95
C GLY A 10 -18.15 -7.93 -9.64
N LEU A 11 -17.40 -6.90 -9.27
CA LEU A 11 -16.03 -6.60 -9.66
C LEU A 11 -14.98 -7.24 -8.75
N ASP A 12 -15.30 -7.65 -7.52
CA ASP A 12 -14.33 -8.31 -6.62
C ASP A 12 -13.64 -9.53 -7.27
N PRO A 13 -14.33 -10.39 -8.05
CA PRO A 13 -13.69 -11.45 -8.81
C PRO A 13 -12.73 -10.94 -9.89
N LEU A 14 -13.05 -9.82 -10.55
CA LEU A 14 -12.17 -9.20 -11.56
C LEU A 14 -10.91 -8.62 -10.90
N TYR A 15 -11.06 -7.96 -9.76
CA TYR A 15 -9.92 -7.45 -8.99
C TYR A 15 -9.04 -8.59 -8.48
N THR A 16 -9.66 -9.67 -7.98
CA THR A 16 -8.96 -10.89 -7.56
C THR A 16 -8.11 -11.44 -8.71
N GLN A 17 -8.68 -11.57 -9.92
CA GLN A 17 -7.94 -12.05 -11.08
C GLN A 17 -6.75 -11.16 -11.46
N VAL A 18 -6.93 -9.83 -11.43
CA VAL A 18 -5.84 -8.88 -11.70
C VAL A 18 -4.72 -9.05 -10.67
N LEU A 19 -5.06 -9.10 -9.38
CA LEU A 19 -4.10 -9.24 -8.29
C LEU A 19 -3.34 -10.57 -8.34
N GLU A 20 -4.03 -11.68 -8.63
CA GLU A 20 -3.41 -12.99 -8.81
C GLU A 20 -2.41 -12.98 -9.97
N SER A 21 -2.78 -12.40 -11.11
CA SER A 21 -1.92 -12.31 -12.29
C SER A 21 -0.68 -11.41 -12.10
N ALA A 22 -0.72 -10.52 -11.11
CA ALA A 22 0.38 -9.60 -10.81
C ALA A 22 1.31 -10.12 -9.71
N SER A 23 0.96 -11.22 -9.05
CA SER A 23 1.66 -11.75 -7.85
C SER A 23 3.03 -12.39 -8.11
N HIS A 24 3.67 -12.07 -9.23
CA HIS A 24 4.92 -12.68 -9.68
C HIS A 24 6.18 -11.96 -9.16
N SER A 25 6.07 -10.70 -8.72
CA SER A 25 7.18 -9.95 -8.14
C SER A 25 7.38 -10.29 -6.66
N HIS A 26 8.63 -10.48 -6.25
CA HIS A 26 9.01 -10.73 -4.85
C HIS A 26 8.48 -9.65 -3.88
N HIS A 27 8.40 -8.40 -4.33
CA HIS A 27 7.94 -7.28 -3.52
C HIS A 27 6.43 -6.99 -3.65
N PHE A 28 5.71 -7.70 -4.52
CA PHE A 28 4.30 -7.40 -4.83
C PHE A 28 3.42 -7.35 -3.59
N THR A 29 3.42 -8.43 -2.80
CA THR A 29 2.58 -8.54 -1.61
C THR A 29 2.87 -7.43 -0.61
N GLN A 30 4.15 -7.15 -0.34
CA GLN A 30 4.56 -6.12 0.61
C GLN A 30 4.14 -4.71 0.15
N VAL A 31 4.31 -4.40 -1.15
CA VAL A 31 3.92 -3.11 -1.73
C VAL A 31 2.39 -2.95 -1.72
N LEU A 32 1.66 -3.99 -2.13
CA LEU A 32 0.19 -3.98 -2.14
C LEU A 32 -0.35 -3.78 -0.73
N GLN A 33 0.10 -4.57 0.25
CA GLN A 33 -0.31 -4.44 1.66
C GLN A 33 -0.09 -3.03 2.18
N THR A 34 1.06 -2.44 1.87
CA THR A 34 1.39 -1.06 2.23
C THR A 34 0.38 -0.09 1.66
N ILE A 35 0.10 -0.15 0.35
CA ILE A 35 -0.85 0.74 -0.32
C ILE A 35 -2.25 0.61 0.28
N ILE A 36 -2.68 -0.60 0.64
CA ILE A 36 -4.01 -0.84 1.22
C ILE A 36 -4.16 -0.23 2.62
N ILE A 37 -3.11 -0.27 3.45
CA ILE A 37 -3.22 0.19 4.85
C ILE A 37 -2.75 1.64 5.06
N ILE A 38 -2.15 2.27 4.05
CA ILE A 38 -1.52 3.58 4.21
C ILE A 38 -2.58 4.64 4.46
N ALA A 39 -2.36 5.48 5.47
CA ALA A 39 -3.36 6.48 5.87
C ALA A 39 -3.49 7.63 4.87
N ARG A 40 -2.46 7.85 4.05
CA ARG A 40 -2.41 8.82 2.96
C ARG A 40 -1.57 8.26 1.83
N PRO A 41 -2.00 8.38 0.57
CA PRO A 41 -1.17 8.04 -0.58
C PRO A 41 0.20 8.69 -0.51
N VAL A 42 1.25 7.94 -0.86
CA VAL A 42 2.62 8.42 -0.95
C VAL A 42 3.19 8.08 -2.33
N SER A 43 4.28 8.74 -2.68
CA SER A 43 4.96 8.56 -3.96
C SER A 43 5.68 7.22 -4.09
N ILE A 44 6.18 6.88 -5.30
CA ILE A 44 7.02 5.69 -5.52
C ILE A 44 8.30 5.79 -4.68
N THR A 45 8.92 6.97 -4.68
CA THR A 45 10.05 7.28 -3.79
C THR A 45 9.67 7.08 -2.33
N GLY A 46 8.43 7.44 -1.96
CA GLY A 46 7.92 7.28 -0.61
C GLY A 46 7.73 5.83 -0.18
N LEU A 47 7.12 5.02 -1.04
CA LEU A 47 6.98 3.58 -0.84
C LEU A 47 8.34 2.89 -0.73
N ALA A 48 9.27 3.22 -1.63
CA ALA A 48 10.64 2.68 -1.61
C ALA A 48 11.35 3.01 -0.28
N CYS A 49 11.20 4.24 0.21
CA CYS A 49 11.76 4.67 1.49
C CYS A 49 11.14 3.97 2.70
N LEU A 50 9.81 3.81 2.73
CA LEU A 50 9.13 3.14 3.85
C LEU A 50 9.47 1.65 3.88
N LEU A 51 9.53 1.01 2.71
CA LEU A 51 9.76 -0.42 2.60
C LEU A 51 11.23 -0.82 2.56
N GLN A 52 12.13 0.16 2.48
CA GLN A 52 13.58 -0.03 2.37
C GLN A 52 13.98 -0.90 1.16
N ILE A 53 13.36 -0.62 0.01
CA ILE A 53 13.62 -1.29 -1.28
C ILE A 53 13.92 -0.25 -2.36
N GLU A 54 14.33 -0.67 -3.56
CA GLU A 54 14.58 0.26 -4.66
C GLU A 54 13.26 0.74 -5.30
N GLY A 55 13.25 1.98 -5.80
CA GLY A 55 12.09 2.50 -6.54
C GLY A 55 11.74 1.65 -7.77
N GLY A 56 12.75 1.04 -8.41
CA GLY A 56 12.56 0.08 -9.50
C GLY A 56 11.78 -1.17 -9.07
N ASP A 57 12.01 -1.66 -7.84
CA ASP A 57 11.28 -2.80 -7.28
C ASP A 57 9.81 -2.46 -7.02
N VAL A 58 9.53 -1.24 -6.55
CA VAL A 58 8.17 -0.73 -6.38
C VAL A 58 7.45 -0.65 -7.73
N ILE A 59 8.09 -0.07 -8.75
CA ILE A 59 7.53 0.01 -10.10
C ILE A 59 7.26 -1.39 -10.63
N HIS A 60 8.23 -2.30 -10.53
CA HIS A 60 8.10 -3.68 -10.99
C HIS A 60 6.96 -4.42 -10.28
N ALA A 61 6.82 -4.26 -8.97
CA ALA A 61 5.70 -4.79 -8.21
C ALA A 61 4.34 -4.29 -8.74
N LEU A 62 4.24 -3.02 -9.12
CA LEU A 62 2.96 -2.44 -9.55
C LEU A 62 2.63 -2.65 -11.04
N GLN A 63 3.55 -3.20 -11.83
CA GLN A 63 3.37 -3.34 -13.29
C GLN A 63 2.09 -4.10 -13.67
N GLY A 64 1.75 -5.17 -12.95
CA GLY A 64 0.59 -6.03 -13.25
C GLY A 64 -0.76 -5.50 -12.76
N VAL A 65 -0.78 -4.44 -11.96
CA VAL A 65 -2.00 -3.91 -11.30
C VAL A 65 -2.38 -2.51 -11.78
N GLN A 66 -1.78 -2.02 -12.87
CA GLN A 66 -2.02 -0.66 -13.37
C GLN A 66 -3.47 -0.38 -13.82
N SER A 67 -4.28 -1.43 -14.02
CA SER A 67 -5.72 -1.30 -14.28
C SER A 67 -6.53 -0.89 -13.05
N ILE A 68 -5.98 -1.08 -11.84
CA ILE A 68 -6.66 -0.80 -10.55
C ILE A 68 -5.87 0.16 -9.65
N ILE A 69 -4.58 0.35 -9.94
CA ILE A 69 -3.68 1.26 -9.23
C ILE A 69 -3.05 2.21 -10.26
N MET A 70 -3.24 3.51 -10.06
CA MET A 70 -2.58 4.54 -10.85
C MET A 70 -1.14 4.69 -10.36
N VAL A 71 -0.18 4.39 -11.24
CA VAL A 71 1.24 4.64 -11.03
C VAL A 71 1.60 5.90 -11.84
N PRO A 72 2.02 7.01 -11.18
CA PRO A 72 2.37 8.22 -11.89
C PRO A 72 3.69 8.09 -12.63
N GLU A 73 3.84 8.82 -13.75
CA GLU A 73 5.11 8.90 -14.50
C GLU A 73 6.21 9.60 -13.70
N ASN A 74 5.82 10.61 -12.91
CA ASN A 74 6.71 11.27 -11.97
C ASN A 74 6.72 10.48 -10.65
N GLY A 75 7.87 9.88 -10.31
CA GLY A 75 8.06 9.08 -9.10
C GLY A 75 7.86 9.81 -7.76
N GLU A 76 7.76 11.14 -7.80
CA GLU A 76 7.45 12.00 -6.64
C GLU A 76 5.94 12.28 -6.48
N GLN A 77 5.11 11.92 -7.45
CA GLN A 77 3.66 12.01 -7.31
C GLN A 77 3.10 10.79 -6.58
N PRO A 78 2.01 10.92 -5.80
CA PRO A 78 1.44 9.80 -5.06
C PRO A 78 0.86 8.70 -5.96
N VAL A 79 1.10 7.44 -5.59
CA VAL A 79 0.39 6.28 -6.15
C VAL A 79 -1.05 6.30 -5.65
N GLN A 80 -2.04 6.17 -6.54
CA GLN A 80 -3.46 6.26 -6.17
C GLN A 80 -4.22 4.98 -6.51
N LEU A 81 -5.14 4.58 -5.64
CA LEU A 81 -6.11 3.56 -5.98
C LEU A 81 -7.13 4.14 -6.97
N LEU A 82 -7.32 3.48 -8.12
CA LEU A 82 -8.31 3.92 -9.12
C LEU A 82 -9.74 3.62 -8.66
N HIS A 83 -9.89 2.66 -7.75
CA HIS A 83 -11.17 2.29 -7.16
C HIS A 83 -11.03 2.17 -5.65
N THR A 84 -11.94 2.81 -4.90
CA THR A 84 -12.08 2.67 -3.44
C THR A 84 -12.59 1.28 -3.03
N SER A 85 -12.85 0.37 -3.97
CA SER A 85 -13.42 -0.94 -3.70
C SER A 85 -12.43 -1.99 -3.22
N LEU A 86 -11.12 -1.69 -3.11
CA LEU A 86 -10.13 -2.67 -2.64
C LEU A 86 -10.18 -2.96 -1.13
N ASP A 87 -11.08 -2.29 -0.39
CA ASP A 87 -11.31 -2.53 1.04
C ASP A 87 -11.68 -4.00 1.34
N PHE A 88 -12.22 -4.74 0.35
CA PHE A 88 -12.51 -6.17 0.48
C PHE A 88 -11.27 -7.02 0.84
N LEU A 89 -10.07 -6.55 0.50
CA LEU A 89 -8.80 -7.20 0.85
C LEU A 89 -8.57 -7.28 2.36
N THR A 90 -9.23 -6.41 3.13
CA THR A 90 -9.16 -6.41 4.61
C THR A 90 -10.29 -7.22 5.27
N THR A 91 -11.11 -7.92 4.48
CA THR A 91 -12.20 -8.78 4.98
C THR A 91 -11.98 -10.23 4.52
N GLN A 92 -11.63 -11.12 5.45
CA GLN A 92 -11.28 -12.54 5.16
C GLN A 92 -12.35 -13.26 4.33
N ALA A 93 -13.64 -13.01 4.61
CA ALA A 93 -14.74 -13.63 3.91
C ALA A 93 -14.83 -13.22 2.42
N CYS A 94 -14.29 -12.06 2.06
CA CYS A 94 -14.35 -11.50 0.71
C CYS A 94 -13.08 -11.79 -0.10
N SER A 95 -11.91 -11.77 0.52
CA SER A 95 -10.61 -11.87 -0.17
C SER A 95 -9.94 -13.24 -0.08
N GLN A 96 -10.43 -14.13 0.78
CA GLN A 96 -9.95 -15.51 0.91
C GLN A 96 -8.41 -15.60 1.07
N HIS A 97 -7.69 -16.03 0.03
CA HIS A 97 -6.24 -16.20 0.05
C HIS A 97 -5.48 -14.90 -0.21
N LEU A 98 -6.16 -13.86 -0.72
CA LEU A 98 -5.64 -12.49 -0.85
C LEU A 98 -5.88 -11.64 0.41
N PHE A 99 -6.35 -12.25 1.50
CA PHE A 99 -6.64 -11.53 2.72
C PHE A 99 -5.39 -10.84 3.28
N ILE A 100 -5.54 -9.56 3.56
CA ILE A 100 -4.57 -8.69 4.20
C ILE A 100 -5.03 -8.50 5.63
N ASP A 101 -4.33 -9.13 6.58
CA ASP A 101 -4.58 -8.91 8.00
C ASP A 101 -4.20 -7.48 8.39
N PRO A 102 -5.18 -6.60 8.71
CA PRO A 102 -4.90 -5.20 8.99
C PRO A 102 -4.02 -5.02 10.23
N ALA A 103 -4.17 -5.87 11.25
CA ALA A 103 -3.42 -5.74 12.50
C ALA A 103 -1.92 -5.99 12.28
N THR A 104 -1.59 -7.08 11.59
CA THR A 104 -0.20 -7.40 11.23
C THR A 104 0.39 -6.34 10.31
N CYS A 105 -0.37 -5.85 9.32
CA CYS A 105 0.10 -4.84 8.39
C CYS A 105 0.34 -3.48 9.06
N HIS A 106 -0.54 -3.05 9.96
CA HIS A 106 -0.34 -1.82 10.73
C HIS A 106 0.88 -1.92 11.65
N LEU A 107 1.11 -3.05 12.32
CA LEU A 107 2.32 -3.25 13.12
C LEU A 107 3.61 -3.18 12.27
N SER A 108 3.60 -3.83 11.11
CA SER A 108 4.70 -3.76 10.13
C SER A 108 4.93 -2.31 9.68
N MET A 109 3.85 -1.57 9.39
CA MET A 109 3.93 -0.17 8.97
C MET A 109 4.49 0.74 10.06
N ALA A 110 4.10 0.56 11.31
CA ALA A 110 4.67 1.31 12.43
C ALA A 110 6.19 1.09 12.50
N THR A 111 6.63 -0.15 12.35
CA THR A 111 8.06 -0.53 12.32
C THR A 111 8.79 0.10 11.14
N ASN A 112 8.19 0.10 9.96
CA ASN A 112 8.72 0.71 8.75
C ASN A 112 8.86 2.24 8.89
N CYS A 113 7.85 2.91 9.45
CA CYS A 113 7.90 4.34 9.74
C CYS A 113 9.06 4.67 10.71
N LEU A 114 9.20 3.92 11.80
CA LEU A 114 10.31 4.11 12.75
C LEU A 114 11.66 3.90 12.07
N SER A 115 11.79 2.83 11.28
CA SER A 115 13.02 2.50 10.57
C SER A 115 13.40 3.58 9.56
N ALA A 116 12.42 4.08 8.79
CA ALA A 116 12.61 5.18 7.84
C ALA A 116 13.05 6.48 8.54
N MET A 117 12.52 6.79 9.73
CA MET A 117 12.97 7.95 10.51
C MET A 117 14.42 7.79 11.00
N THR A 118 14.84 6.58 11.37
CA THR A 118 16.20 6.33 11.87
C THR A 118 17.26 6.21 10.77
N ALA A 119 16.93 5.59 9.63
CA ALA A 119 17.87 5.31 8.56
C ALA A 119 18.31 6.55 7.77
N HIS A 120 17.57 7.66 7.91
CA HIS A 120 17.73 8.84 7.06
C HIS A 120 17.91 10.13 7.84
N HIS A 121 18.38 10.02 9.09
CA HIS A 121 18.74 11.14 9.92
C HIS A 121 20.03 11.82 9.38
N GLY A 122 19.92 12.54 8.24
CA GLY A 122 21.03 13.27 7.61
C GLY A 122 20.94 13.50 6.10
N ASP A 123 20.10 12.76 5.37
CA ASP A 123 20.00 12.88 3.90
C ASP A 123 18.90 13.87 3.47
N ILE A 124 19.33 15.05 3.04
CA ILE A 124 18.47 16.21 2.72
C ILE A 124 17.72 16.02 1.37
N ILE A 125 18.12 15.06 0.54
CA ILE A 125 17.78 15.07 -0.90
C ILE A 125 16.47 14.31 -1.25
N TYR A 126 15.95 13.43 -0.38
CA TYR A 126 14.84 12.52 -0.78
C TYR A 126 13.56 12.51 0.09
N LYS A 127 13.45 13.27 1.19
CA LYS A 127 12.71 12.72 2.34
C LYS A 127 11.79 13.61 3.16
N ILE A 128 11.45 14.83 2.73
CA ILE A 128 10.52 15.65 3.54
C ILE A 128 9.13 14.99 3.63
N GLU A 129 8.58 14.49 2.52
CA GLU A 129 7.25 13.88 2.53
C GLU A 129 7.19 12.62 3.40
N VAL A 130 8.13 11.70 3.21
CA VAL A 130 8.13 10.41 3.92
C VAL A 130 8.46 10.56 5.39
N LEU A 131 9.43 11.40 5.75
CA LEU A 131 9.74 11.65 7.16
C LEU A 131 8.57 12.35 7.83
N HIS A 132 7.89 13.26 7.14
CA HIS A 132 6.69 13.89 7.66
C HIS A 132 5.55 12.88 7.83
N TYR A 133 5.31 12.00 6.85
CA TYR A 133 4.35 10.90 6.97
C TYR A 133 4.71 10.00 8.15
N ALA A 134 5.93 9.48 8.20
CA ALA A 134 6.39 8.55 9.21
C ALA A 134 6.28 9.16 10.61
N ALA A 135 6.75 10.40 10.80
CA ALA A 135 6.67 11.11 12.08
C ALA A 135 5.22 11.38 12.53
N TRP A 136 4.31 11.64 11.58
CA TRP A 136 2.91 11.94 11.89
C TRP A 136 2.04 10.67 12.05
N LYS A 137 2.38 9.57 11.38
CA LYS A 137 1.49 8.41 11.23
C LYS A 137 1.97 7.12 11.89
N TRP A 138 3.21 7.01 12.36
CA TRP A 138 3.68 5.78 13.02
C TRP A 138 2.79 5.36 14.19
N CYS A 139 2.34 6.30 15.03
CA CYS A 139 1.47 6.01 16.17
C CYS A 139 0.04 5.66 15.76
N HIS A 140 -0.44 6.19 14.64
CA HIS A 140 -1.75 5.84 14.07
C HIS A 140 -1.80 4.36 13.67
N HIS A 141 -0.66 3.76 13.34
CA HIS A 141 -0.57 2.34 13.03
C HIS A 141 -0.40 1.44 14.28
N LEU A 142 -0.45 2.01 15.49
CA LEU A 142 -0.40 1.26 16.76
C LEU A 142 -1.71 1.34 17.57
N LEU A 143 -2.64 2.20 17.16
CA LEU A 143 -3.90 2.51 17.84
C LEU A 143 -5.08 1.98 17.03
#